data_AF-A0AAU1C3Y6-F1
#
_entry.id   AF-A0AAU1C3Y6-F1
#
_cell.length_a   1.000
_cell.length_b   1.000
_cell.length_c   1.000
_cell.angle_alpha   90.00
_cell.angle_beta   90.00
_cell.angle_gamma   90.00
#
_symmetry.space_group_name_H-M   'P 1'
#
loop_
_entity.id
_entity.type
_entity.pdbx_description
1 polymer ?
#
loop_
_entity_poly.entity_id
_entity_poly.type
_entity_poly.pdbx_seq_one_letter_code
_entity_poly.pdbx_strand_id
1 'polypeptide(L)'
;MSEADPETINTARGLPLTPLDEAHLARAQTLSDLADAALDGLTQRATQPGAAFLSGAQELLALAQRLVDEAAVIHRERGESWEEIGDQAGISRQSAHDRWNDRVAAWALVGRRRTGINATPADTLLPNLDAWFQQYDPRPQPISATVASFNDPEARIAAQQQREEAAQLRPRAEDPTATRETWVAYTAAVGTDAADEKRAAWAAAHLARADLYDRLAAAEGPMGAEAKRTAGKQRSIAQEILAGRRDAQPLQPLLDTFDQINAAWEDLSPEERLGPPKVIAEHMARRLDGVSAATVAKHLHRFLWKTVPPLPIDVSAARDEAVAHGMAQHLVGHVSAFNFWGETARTLLTGYLVAAALDDGSLATVRKWAAHPDEDSGVVELLRTGCAPESSLPARVEQILTAHPHTRDGALVVVAQALQDATER
;
A
#
# COMPACT_ATOMS: atom_id res chain seq x y z
N MET A 1 -1.65 -40.03 17.48
CA MET A 1 -1.28 -39.05 16.44
C MET A 1 -1.88 -39.55 15.16
N SER A 2 -2.90 -38.87 14.63
CA SER A 2 -3.47 -39.23 13.33
C SER A 2 -2.40 -38.94 12.28
N GLU A 3 -2.06 -39.92 11.46
CA GLU A 3 -1.17 -39.70 10.31
C GLU A 3 -1.94 -38.79 9.34
N ALA A 4 -1.41 -37.59 9.07
CA ALA A 4 -2.06 -36.65 8.17
C ALA A 4 -2.12 -37.26 6.77
N ASP A 5 -3.26 -37.11 6.09
CA ASP A 5 -3.45 -37.56 4.72
C ASP A 5 -2.36 -36.93 3.81
N PRO A 6 -1.64 -37.73 2.99
CA PRO A 6 -0.67 -37.22 2.01
C PRO A 6 -1.19 -36.06 1.15
N GLU A 7 -2.49 -36.04 0.83
CA GLU A 7 -3.12 -34.94 0.08
C GLU A 7 -3.17 -33.63 0.89
N THR A 8 -3.39 -33.74 2.20
CA THR A 8 -3.38 -32.59 3.12
C THR A 8 -1.98 -32.01 3.22
N ILE A 9 -0.95 -32.85 3.30
CA ILE A 9 0.46 -32.42 3.36
C ILE A 9 0.85 -31.68 2.06
N ASN A 10 0.49 -32.22 0.90
CA ASN A 10 0.81 -31.60 -0.39
C ASN A 10 0.09 -30.27 -0.59
N THR A 11 -1.20 -30.19 -0.23
CA THR A 11 -1.95 -28.94 -0.25
C THR A 11 -1.30 -27.90 0.66
N ALA A 12 -0.97 -28.27 1.90
CA ALA A 12 -0.38 -27.36 2.87
C ALA A 12 1.00 -26.82 2.44
N ARG A 13 1.82 -27.62 1.73
CA ARG A 13 3.11 -27.18 1.17
C ARG A 13 2.98 -26.05 0.14
N GLY A 14 1.82 -25.91 -0.49
CA GLY A 14 1.54 -24.77 -1.39
C GLY A 14 1.09 -23.50 -0.67
N LEU A 15 0.70 -23.59 0.60
CA LEU A 15 0.15 -22.46 1.36
C LEU A 15 1.25 -21.63 2.00
N PRO A 16 1.10 -20.31 2.24
CA PRO A 16 2.09 -19.56 3.01
C PRO A 16 2.28 -20.14 4.42
N LEU A 17 3.43 -19.85 5.05
CA LEU A 17 3.67 -20.17 6.46
C LEU A 17 2.70 -19.41 7.37
N THR A 18 2.74 -19.62 8.69
CA THR A 18 2.01 -18.73 9.62
C THR A 18 2.54 -17.29 9.50
N PRO A 19 1.73 -16.26 9.81
CA PRO A 19 2.16 -14.87 9.73
C PRO A 19 3.49 -14.53 10.43
N LEU A 20 3.69 -15.04 11.65
CA LEU A 20 4.93 -14.83 12.40
C LEU A 20 6.13 -15.50 11.73
N ASP A 21 5.93 -16.70 11.20
CA ASP A 21 6.95 -17.47 10.49
C ASP A 21 7.30 -16.86 9.13
N GLU A 22 6.32 -16.34 8.39
CA GLU A 22 6.56 -15.55 7.18
C GLU A 22 7.38 -14.28 7.49
N ALA A 23 7.09 -13.59 8.60
CA ALA A 23 7.86 -12.42 9.02
C ALA A 23 9.30 -12.81 9.42
N HIS A 24 9.48 -13.93 10.12
CA HIS A 24 10.80 -14.48 10.44
C HIS A 24 11.59 -14.86 9.18
N LEU A 25 10.93 -15.50 8.21
CA LEU A 25 11.54 -15.86 6.93
C LEU A 25 11.90 -14.62 6.11
N ALA A 26 11.09 -13.56 6.13
CA ALA A 26 11.39 -12.31 5.45
C ALA A 26 12.67 -11.68 6.02
N ARG A 27 12.74 -11.61 7.36
CA ARG A 27 13.92 -11.13 8.08
C ARG A 27 15.17 -11.96 7.78
N ALA A 28 15.04 -13.28 7.75
CA ALA A 28 16.15 -14.18 7.43
C ALA A 28 16.68 -13.95 6.01
N GLN A 29 15.77 -13.76 5.04
CA GLN A 29 16.15 -13.40 3.68
C GLN A 29 16.89 -12.06 3.63
N THR A 30 16.34 -11.00 4.23
CA THR A 30 16.98 -9.67 4.26
C THR A 30 18.36 -9.71 4.91
N LEU A 31 18.57 -10.56 5.93
CA LEU A 31 19.89 -10.76 6.53
C LEU A 31 20.87 -11.45 5.57
N SER A 32 20.42 -12.44 4.81
CA SER A 32 21.23 -13.09 3.78
C SER A 32 21.63 -12.08 2.71
N ASP A 33 20.66 -11.34 2.17
CA ASP A 33 20.88 -10.33 1.15
C ASP A 33 21.86 -9.24 1.63
N LEU A 34 21.70 -8.78 2.89
CA LEU A 34 22.60 -7.79 3.50
C LEU A 34 24.03 -8.32 3.64
N ALA A 35 24.19 -9.60 4.02
CA ALA A 35 25.50 -10.22 4.16
C ALA A 35 26.17 -10.43 2.80
N ASP A 36 25.44 -10.89 1.80
CA ASP A 36 25.94 -11.08 0.43
C ASP A 36 26.34 -9.73 -0.18
N ALA A 37 25.50 -8.70 -0.08
CA ALA A 37 25.81 -7.35 -0.55
C ALA A 37 27.05 -6.75 0.15
N ALA A 38 27.24 -7.03 1.44
CA ALA A 38 28.40 -6.55 2.19
C ALA A 38 29.69 -7.26 1.75
N LEU A 39 29.62 -8.58 1.51
CA LEU A 39 30.75 -9.36 1.00
C LEU A 39 31.12 -8.94 -0.43
N ASP A 40 30.14 -8.70 -1.29
CA ASP A 40 30.36 -8.18 -2.63
C ASP A 40 31.06 -6.82 -2.58
N GLY A 41 30.63 -5.92 -1.69
CA GLY A 41 31.29 -4.64 -1.44
C GLY A 41 32.77 -4.75 -1.05
N LEU A 42 33.18 -5.81 -0.35
CA LEU A 42 34.59 -6.05 -0.01
C LEU A 42 35.43 -6.46 -1.21
N THR A 43 34.83 -7.13 -2.20
CA THR A 43 35.54 -7.65 -3.38
C THR A 43 35.52 -6.71 -4.58
N GLN A 44 34.76 -5.61 -4.51
CA GLN A 44 34.75 -4.56 -5.52
C GLN A 44 36.15 -3.95 -5.69
N ARG A 45 36.73 -4.10 -6.88
CA ARG A 45 38.03 -3.52 -7.21
C ARG A 45 37.92 -2.00 -7.30
N ALA A 46 38.93 -1.30 -6.77
CA ALA A 46 39.08 0.16 -6.87
C ALA A 46 39.10 0.72 -8.31
N THR A 47 39.19 -0.13 -9.33
CA THR A 47 39.11 0.25 -10.74
C THR A 47 37.68 0.47 -11.22
N GLN A 48 36.66 0.15 -10.42
CA GLN A 48 35.27 0.47 -10.76
C GLN A 48 35.00 1.98 -10.56
N PRO A 49 34.12 2.59 -11.39
CA PRO A 49 33.76 3.99 -11.24
C PRO A 49 33.26 4.31 -9.82
N GLY A 50 33.61 5.48 -9.27
CA GLY A 50 33.25 5.88 -7.91
C GLY A 50 31.74 5.83 -7.58
N ALA A 51 30.88 5.89 -8.60
CA ALA A 51 29.43 5.72 -8.47
C ALA A 51 29.02 4.35 -7.89
N ALA A 52 29.77 3.27 -8.19
CA ALA A 52 29.47 1.92 -7.72
C ALA A 52 29.60 1.76 -6.19
N PHE A 53 30.52 2.50 -5.57
CA PHE A 53 30.70 2.46 -4.11
C PHE A 53 29.54 3.14 -3.37
N LEU A 54 29.07 4.29 -3.89
CA LEU A 54 27.96 5.01 -3.27
C LEU A 54 26.65 4.23 -3.44
N SER A 55 26.38 3.68 -4.62
CA SER A 55 25.18 2.87 -4.85
C SER A 55 25.17 1.63 -3.96
N GLY A 56 26.30 0.90 -3.84
CA GLY A 56 26.40 -0.24 -2.94
C GLY A 56 26.21 0.13 -1.46
N ALA A 57 26.77 1.26 -1.01
CA ALA A 57 26.55 1.74 0.35
C ALA A 57 25.07 2.13 0.62
N GLN A 58 24.40 2.70 -0.39
CA GLN A 58 22.97 3.03 -0.31
C GLN A 58 22.10 1.77 -0.27
N GLU A 59 22.45 0.74 -1.03
CA GLU A 59 21.79 -0.56 -1.00
C GLU A 59 21.90 -1.22 0.38
N LEU A 60 23.10 -1.25 0.98
CA LEU A 60 23.31 -1.75 2.34
C LEU A 60 22.47 -0.97 3.37
N LEU A 61 22.40 0.36 3.24
CA LEU A 61 21.55 1.17 4.12
C LEU A 61 20.06 0.84 3.95
N ALA A 62 19.60 0.62 2.72
CA ALA A 62 18.21 0.26 2.43
C ALA A 62 17.86 -1.12 3.03
N LEU A 63 18.74 -2.12 2.86
CA LEU A 63 18.60 -3.45 3.45
C LEU A 63 18.60 -3.40 4.98
N ALA A 64 19.50 -2.63 5.59
CA ALA A 64 19.53 -2.44 7.03
C ALA A 64 18.27 -1.77 7.57
N GLN A 65 17.72 -0.77 6.85
CA GLN A 65 16.45 -0.14 7.25
C GLN A 65 15.27 -1.12 7.10
N ARG A 66 15.24 -1.91 6.03
CA ARG A 66 14.24 -2.96 5.84
C ARG A 66 14.29 -3.99 6.95
N LEU A 67 15.49 -4.40 7.38
CA LEU A 67 15.68 -5.33 8.49
C LEU A 67 15.07 -4.81 9.80
N VAL A 68 15.21 -3.51 10.08
CA VAL A 68 14.59 -2.86 11.24
C VAL A 68 13.06 -2.84 11.12
N ASP A 69 12.54 -2.53 9.93
CA ASP A 69 11.10 -2.53 9.67
C ASP A 69 10.51 -3.94 9.86
N GLU A 70 11.18 -4.99 9.37
CA GLU A 70 10.77 -6.39 9.52
C GLU A 70 10.87 -6.88 10.98
N ALA A 71 11.86 -6.41 11.74
CA ALA A 71 11.92 -6.68 13.18
C ALA A 71 10.69 -6.10 13.90
N ALA A 72 10.29 -4.86 13.58
CA ALA A 72 9.07 -4.27 14.15
C ALA A 72 7.82 -5.09 13.79
N VAL A 73 7.73 -5.60 12.55
CA VAL A 73 6.66 -6.53 12.14
C VAL A 73 6.66 -7.80 12.99
N ILE A 74 7.81 -8.42 13.24
CA ILE A 74 7.91 -9.63 14.09
C ILE A 74 7.42 -9.34 15.52
N HIS A 75 7.85 -8.25 16.14
CA HIS A 75 7.40 -7.87 17.49
C HIS A 75 5.88 -7.67 17.53
N ARG A 76 5.36 -6.99 16.51
CA ARG A 76 3.92 -6.83 16.32
C ARG A 76 3.23 -8.20 16.18
N GLU A 77 3.71 -9.09 15.33
CA GLU A 77 3.16 -10.45 15.16
C GLU A 77 3.21 -11.30 16.45
N ARG A 78 4.09 -10.97 17.40
CA ARG A 78 4.11 -11.57 18.76
C ARG A 78 3.11 -10.96 19.73
N GLY A 79 2.44 -9.88 19.34
CA GLY A 79 1.46 -9.15 20.15
C GLY A 79 2.05 -8.00 20.95
N GLU A 80 3.33 -7.68 20.78
CA GLU A 80 4.00 -6.61 21.52
C GLU A 80 3.42 -5.24 21.14
N SER A 81 3.17 -4.41 22.13
CA SER A 81 2.66 -3.06 21.99
C SER A 81 3.70 -2.09 21.39
N TRP A 82 3.24 -0.94 20.89
CA TRP A 82 4.13 0.12 20.43
C TRP A 82 5.02 0.72 21.53
N GLU A 83 4.63 0.54 22.79
CA GLU A 83 5.42 0.95 23.94
C GLU A 83 6.60 0.00 24.13
N GLU A 84 6.36 -1.31 24.15
CA GLU A 84 7.42 -2.33 24.23
C GLU A 84 8.40 -2.25 23.04
N ILE A 85 7.90 -2.01 21.83
CA ILE A 85 8.74 -1.81 20.64
C ILE A 85 9.56 -0.52 20.75
N GLY A 86 8.95 0.56 21.25
CA GLY A 86 9.63 1.83 21.47
C GLY A 86 10.76 1.71 22.49
N ASP A 87 10.49 1.04 23.62
CA ASP A 87 11.47 0.80 24.68
C ASP A 87 12.67 0.00 24.17
N GLN A 88 12.44 -1.06 23.39
CA GLN A 88 13.50 -1.86 22.78
C GLN A 88 14.33 -1.07 21.75
N ALA A 89 13.71 -0.14 21.04
CA ALA A 89 14.38 0.73 20.07
C ALA A 89 14.97 2.01 20.69
N GLY A 90 14.77 2.26 22.00
CA GLY A 90 15.20 3.48 22.67
C GLY A 90 14.49 4.75 22.22
N ILE A 91 13.23 4.64 21.78
CA ILE A 91 12.39 5.78 21.33
C ILE A 91 11.03 5.78 22.01
N SER A 92 10.32 6.91 21.98
CA SER A 92 8.98 6.99 22.56
C SER A 92 7.98 6.07 21.84
N ARG A 93 6.94 5.62 22.56
CA ARG A 93 5.78 4.91 21.99
C ARG A 93 5.21 5.60 20.73
N GLN A 94 5.07 6.92 20.77
CA GLN A 94 4.51 7.70 19.65
C GLN A 94 5.46 7.65 18.44
N SER A 95 6.76 7.81 18.67
CA SER A 95 7.78 7.70 17.61
C SER A 95 7.82 6.31 16.99
N ALA A 96 7.66 5.25 17.79
CA ALA A 96 7.58 3.87 17.29
C ALA A 96 6.34 3.66 16.42
N HIS A 97 5.18 4.11 16.90
CA HIS A 97 3.93 4.07 16.13
C HIS A 97 4.09 4.81 14.80
N ASP A 98 4.52 6.07 14.81
CA ASP A 98 4.59 6.89 13.60
C ASP A 98 5.63 6.36 12.59
N ARG A 99 6.70 5.71 13.06
CA ARG A 99 7.71 5.12 12.19
C ARG A 99 7.26 3.82 11.53
N TRP A 100 6.59 2.93 12.26
CA TRP A 100 6.36 1.54 11.80
C TRP A 100 4.91 1.17 11.57
N ASN A 101 3.93 1.97 12.00
CA ASN A 101 2.52 1.64 11.83
C ASN A 101 2.16 1.41 10.35
N ASP A 102 2.67 2.23 9.44
CA ASP A 102 2.38 2.08 8.01
C ASP A 102 2.98 0.79 7.44
N ARG A 103 4.17 0.38 7.90
CA ARG A 103 4.80 -0.88 7.50
C ARG A 103 4.01 -2.10 8.01
N VAL A 104 3.56 -2.05 9.24
CA VAL A 104 2.75 -3.10 9.86
C VAL A 104 1.35 -3.17 9.24
N ALA A 105 0.77 -2.02 8.90
CA ALA A 105 -0.49 -1.94 8.16
C ALA A 105 -0.35 -2.50 6.75
N ALA A 106 0.76 -2.19 6.04
CA ALA A 106 1.05 -2.74 4.73
C ALA A 106 1.24 -4.27 4.78
N TRP A 107 1.95 -4.78 5.80
CA TRP A 107 2.08 -6.21 6.06
C TRP A 107 0.72 -6.90 6.25
N ALA A 108 -0.17 -6.29 7.04
CA ALA A 108 -1.53 -6.79 7.22
C ALA A 108 -2.34 -6.76 5.91
N LEU A 109 -2.21 -5.68 5.13
CA LEU A 109 -2.92 -5.49 3.86
C LEU A 109 -2.55 -6.53 2.81
N VAL A 110 -1.28 -6.92 2.73
CA VAL A 110 -0.84 -7.96 1.77
C VAL A 110 -1.17 -9.39 2.23
N GLY A 111 -1.91 -9.54 3.33
CA GLY A 111 -2.33 -10.83 3.88
C GLY A 111 -1.30 -11.47 4.80
N ARG A 112 -0.40 -10.68 5.41
CA ARG A 112 0.61 -11.16 6.37
C ARG A 112 1.45 -12.30 5.79
N ARG A 113 1.98 -12.06 4.59
CA ARG A 113 2.83 -12.95 3.81
C ARG A 113 3.92 -12.14 3.14
N ARG A 114 5.07 -12.76 2.91
CA ARG A 114 6.12 -12.15 2.10
C ARG A 114 5.59 -11.90 0.69
N THR A 115 5.90 -10.73 0.14
CA THR A 115 5.52 -10.32 -1.21
C THR A 115 6.73 -9.79 -1.96
N GLY A 116 6.69 -9.83 -3.28
CA GLY A 116 7.75 -9.33 -4.17
C GLY A 116 8.25 -10.40 -5.14
N ILE A 117 9.06 -9.97 -6.11
CA ILE A 117 9.63 -10.79 -7.19
C ILE A 117 10.46 -11.95 -6.65
N ASN A 118 11.13 -11.68 -5.54
CA ASN A 118 11.99 -12.64 -4.87
C ASN A 118 11.25 -13.41 -3.76
N ALA A 119 9.91 -13.35 -3.72
CA ALA A 119 9.10 -14.13 -2.78
C ALA A 119 9.00 -15.59 -3.25
N THR A 120 10.14 -16.27 -3.27
CA THR A 120 10.23 -17.71 -3.48
C THR A 120 9.40 -18.45 -2.41
N PRO A 121 8.65 -19.50 -2.78
CA PRO A 121 7.92 -20.33 -1.80
C PRO A 121 8.81 -20.80 -0.66
N ALA A 122 8.28 -20.84 0.56
CA ALA A 122 9.05 -21.18 1.76
C ALA A 122 9.75 -22.55 1.65
N ASP A 123 9.08 -23.53 1.06
CA ASP A 123 9.61 -24.88 0.83
C ASP A 123 10.84 -24.94 -0.09
N THR A 124 11.01 -23.95 -0.97
CA THR A 124 12.22 -23.81 -1.79
C THR A 124 13.24 -22.92 -1.08
N LEU A 125 12.78 -21.86 -0.42
CA LEU A 125 13.68 -20.86 0.14
C LEU A 125 14.41 -21.33 1.40
N LEU A 126 13.71 -21.99 2.32
CA LEU A 126 14.30 -22.42 3.60
C LEU A 126 15.49 -23.37 3.42
N PRO A 127 15.43 -24.41 2.55
CA PRO A 127 16.61 -25.23 2.26
C PRO A 127 17.79 -24.43 1.68
N ASN A 128 17.52 -23.42 0.86
CA ASN A 128 18.58 -22.56 0.30
C ASN A 128 19.22 -21.68 1.38
N LEU A 129 18.41 -21.10 2.27
CA LEU A 129 18.91 -20.32 3.40
C LEU A 129 19.67 -21.20 4.40
N ASP A 130 19.21 -22.42 4.66
CA ASP A 130 19.92 -23.39 5.48
C ASP A 130 21.30 -23.74 4.88
N ALA A 131 21.35 -24.02 3.57
CA ALA A 131 22.59 -24.32 2.86
C ALA A 131 23.53 -23.11 2.79
N TRP A 132 23.00 -21.91 2.60
CA TRP A 132 23.76 -20.66 2.67
C TRP A 132 24.35 -20.46 4.07
N PHE A 133 23.54 -20.60 5.12
CA PHE A 133 23.98 -20.36 6.50
C PHE A 133 25.02 -21.37 6.98
N GLN A 134 24.90 -22.64 6.58
CA GLN A 134 25.88 -23.69 6.87
C GLN A 134 27.29 -23.40 6.33
N GLN A 135 27.42 -22.57 5.29
CA GLN A 135 28.74 -22.16 4.76
C GLN A 135 29.49 -21.25 5.74
N TYR A 136 28.76 -20.49 6.57
CA TYR A 136 29.34 -19.52 7.51
C TYR A 136 29.49 -20.07 8.92
N ASP A 137 28.52 -20.85 9.40
CA ASP A 137 28.62 -21.53 10.69
C ASP A 137 28.04 -22.95 10.58
N PRO A 138 28.87 -24.01 10.77
CA PRO A 138 28.40 -25.39 10.71
C PRO A 138 27.76 -25.90 12.01
N ARG A 139 27.75 -25.10 13.09
CA ARG A 139 27.23 -25.47 14.43
C ARG A 139 25.84 -24.93 14.84
N PRO A 140 25.13 -24.05 14.12
CA PRO A 140 23.83 -23.56 14.53
C PRO A 140 22.71 -24.48 14.04
N GLN A 141 21.55 -24.36 14.69
CA GLN A 141 20.32 -24.97 14.17
C GLN A 141 19.99 -24.34 12.80
N PRO A 142 19.49 -25.13 11.83
CA PRO A 142 19.08 -24.59 10.55
C PRO A 142 17.99 -23.53 10.74
N ILE A 143 17.92 -22.55 9.85
CA ILE A 143 16.89 -21.50 9.86
C ILE A 143 15.51 -22.15 9.81
N SER A 144 15.34 -23.24 9.04
CA SER A 144 14.10 -24.03 9.01
C SER A 144 13.66 -24.57 10.38
N ALA A 145 14.56 -24.82 11.33
CA ALA A 145 14.19 -25.23 12.69
C ALA A 145 13.58 -24.09 13.53
N THR A 146 13.77 -22.84 13.11
CA THR A 146 13.20 -21.66 13.78
C THR A 146 11.80 -21.31 13.27
N VAL A 147 11.34 -21.98 12.20
CA VAL A 147 10.06 -21.73 11.53
C VAL A 147 9.10 -22.87 11.86
N ALA A 148 8.32 -22.72 12.93
CA ALA A 148 7.55 -23.81 13.49
C ALA A 148 6.52 -24.39 12.50
N SER A 149 5.85 -23.53 11.73
CA SER A 149 4.83 -23.95 10.76
C SER A 149 5.38 -24.60 9.50
N PHE A 150 6.71 -24.62 9.30
CA PHE A 150 7.30 -25.28 8.15
C PHE A 150 6.98 -26.77 8.11
N ASN A 151 7.01 -27.42 9.28
CA ASN A 151 6.70 -28.85 9.44
C ASN A 151 5.30 -29.11 10.02
N ASP A 152 4.43 -28.10 10.07
CA ASP A 152 3.06 -28.19 10.60
C ASP A 152 2.03 -27.79 9.53
N PRO A 153 1.53 -28.77 8.75
CA PRO A 153 0.50 -28.55 7.73
C PRO A 153 -0.79 -27.92 8.28
N GLU A 154 -1.21 -28.31 9.49
CA GLU A 154 -2.45 -27.84 10.10
C GLU A 154 -2.33 -26.36 10.45
N ALA A 155 -1.18 -25.92 10.98
CA ALA A 155 -0.91 -24.52 11.25
C ALA A 155 -0.96 -23.65 9.98
N ARG A 156 -0.42 -24.12 8.84
CA ARG A 156 -0.48 -23.41 7.55
C ARG A 156 -1.91 -23.28 7.04
N ILE A 157 -2.70 -24.35 7.13
CA ILE A 157 -4.11 -24.35 6.72
C ILE A 157 -4.93 -23.39 7.60
N ALA A 158 -4.79 -23.46 8.92
CA ALA A 158 -5.48 -22.58 9.85
C ALA A 158 -5.11 -21.10 9.61
N ALA A 159 -3.83 -20.80 9.39
CA ALA A 159 -3.37 -19.46 9.06
C ALA A 159 -3.95 -18.96 7.73
N GLN A 160 -4.05 -19.83 6.72
CA GLN A 160 -4.65 -19.47 5.44
C GLN A 160 -6.15 -19.15 5.58
N GLN A 161 -6.90 -19.95 6.34
CA GLN A 161 -8.31 -19.68 6.63
C GLN A 161 -8.51 -18.34 7.34
N GLN A 162 -7.64 -18.01 8.31
CA GLN A 162 -7.66 -16.70 8.98
C GLN A 162 -7.40 -15.54 8.02
N ARG A 163 -6.45 -15.70 7.09
CA ARG A 163 -6.17 -14.68 6.05
C ARG A 163 -7.38 -14.46 5.15
N GLU A 164 -8.03 -15.54 4.71
CA GLU A 164 -9.23 -15.48 3.86
C GLU A 164 -10.38 -14.80 4.59
N GLU A 165 -10.62 -15.13 5.86
CA GLU A 165 -11.63 -14.45 6.67
C GLU A 165 -11.31 -12.95 6.82
N ALA A 166 -10.06 -12.60 7.17
CA ALA A 166 -9.65 -11.20 7.29
C ALA A 166 -9.81 -10.42 5.97
N ALA A 167 -9.42 -11.04 4.85
CA ALA A 167 -9.55 -10.45 3.51
C ALA A 167 -11.01 -10.21 3.12
N GLN A 168 -11.94 -11.09 3.52
CA GLN A 168 -13.38 -10.91 3.31
C GLN A 168 -14.00 -9.86 4.23
N LEU A 169 -13.54 -9.78 5.49
CA LEU A 169 -14.08 -8.86 6.50
C LEU A 169 -13.64 -7.42 6.28
N ARG A 170 -12.39 -7.20 5.87
CA ARG A 170 -11.81 -5.86 5.72
C ARG A 170 -12.62 -4.91 4.83
N PRO A 171 -12.93 -5.23 3.55
CA PRO A 171 -13.71 -4.32 2.71
C PRO A 171 -15.10 -4.04 3.29
N ARG A 172 -15.73 -5.03 3.95
CA ARG A 172 -17.03 -4.86 4.61
C ARG A 172 -16.96 -3.95 5.84
N ALA A 173 -15.90 -4.03 6.62
CA ALA A 173 -15.67 -3.17 7.78
C ALA A 173 -15.30 -1.73 7.37
N GLU A 174 -14.60 -1.58 6.24
CA GLU A 174 -14.17 -0.30 5.68
C GLU A 174 -15.29 0.42 4.93
N ASP A 175 -16.27 -0.31 4.37
CA ASP A 175 -17.43 0.25 3.68
C ASP A 175 -18.25 1.19 4.59
N PRO A 176 -18.31 2.51 4.27
CA PRO A 176 -19.09 3.47 5.03
C PRO A 176 -20.56 3.57 4.57
N THR A 177 -20.97 2.85 3.53
CA THR A 177 -22.25 3.05 2.82
C THR A 177 -23.45 2.97 3.76
N ALA A 178 -23.60 1.87 4.53
CA ALA A 178 -24.71 1.71 5.46
C ALA A 178 -24.75 2.80 6.56
N THR A 179 -23.58 3.23 7.06
CA THR A 179 -23.51 4.35 8.01
C THR A 179 -23.90 5.67 7.37
N ARG A 180 -23.51 5.91 6.12
CA ARG A 180 -23.85 7.12 5.35
C ARG A 180 -25.35 7.17 5.06
N GLU A 181 -25.94 6.10 4.57
CA GLU A 181 -27.37 6.01 4.24
C GLU A 181 -28.26 6.26 5.47
N THR A 182 -27.93 5.62 6.59
CA THR A 182 -28.68 5.81 7.84
C THR A 182 -28.51 7.22 8.42
N TRP A 183 -27.34 7.83 8.27
CA TRP A 183 -27.12 9.23 8.62
C TRP A 183 -27.94 10.19 7.74
N VAL A 184 -28.00 9.98 6.42
CA VAL A 184 -28.84 10.77 5.49
C VAL A 184 -30.32 10.64 5.88
N ALA A 185 -30.79 9.42 6.14
CA ALA A 185 -32.17 9.17 6.56
C ALA A 185 -32.51 9.85 7.89
N TYR A 186 -31.59 9.83 8.86
CA TYR A 186 -31.75 10.58 10.12
C TYR A 186 -31.84 12.08 9.88
N THR A 187 -30.92 12.64 9.10
CA THR A 187 -30.87 14.07 8.81
C THR A 187 -32.15 14.55 8.14
N ALA A 188 -32.69 13.77 7.19
CA ALA A 188 -33.96 14.08 6.53
C ALA A 188 -35.19 14.01 7.47
N ALA A 189 -35.11 13.25 8.56
CA ALA A 189 -36.19 13.09 9.53
C ALA A 189 -36.12 14.11 10.70
N VAL A 190 -35.06 14.92 10.80
CA VAL A 190 -34.94 15.93 11.86
C VAL A 190 -36.12 16.89 11.83
N GLY A 191 -36.77 17.09 12.98
CA GLY A 191 -37.98 17.92 13.11
C GLY A 191 -39.30 17.18 12.81
N THR A 192 -39.24 15.88 12.55
CA THR A 192 -40.42 15.00 12.38
C THR A 192 -40.53 13.99 13.51
N ASP A 193 -41.71 13.36 13.66
CA ASP A 193 -41.94 12.28 14.62
C ASP A 193 -41.05 11.04 14.36
N ALA A 194 -40.49 10.90 13.16
CA ALA A 194 -39.62 9.79 12.76
C ALA A 194 -38.14 9.98 13.17
N ALA A 195 -37.75 11.14 13.71
CA ALA A 195 -36.36 11.48 13.99
C ALA A 195 -35.67 10.47 14.93
N ASP A 196 -36.34 10.05 16.00
CA ASP A 196 -35.77 9.13 16.99
C ASP A 196 -35.58 7.71 16.44
N GLU A 197 -36.52 7.22 15.61
CA GLU A 197 -36.39 5.93 14.92
C GLU A 197 -35.16 5.93 13.98
N LYS A 198 -35.00 6.99 13.18
CA LYS A 198 -33.86 7.09 12.25
C LYS A 198 -32.53 7.29 12.97
N ARG A 199 -32.52 8.01 14.10
CA ARG A 199 -31.36 8.11 14.98
C ARG A 199 -30.94 6.74 15.52
N ALA A 200 -31.89 5.93 15.97
CA ALA A 200 -31.62 4.58 16.43
C ALA A 200 -31.05 3.69 15.31
N ALA A 201 -31.59 3.79 14.09
CA ALA A 201 -31.06 3.08 12.92
C ALA A 201 -29.62 3.50 12.59
N TRP A 202 -29.29 4.79 12.68
CA TRP A 202 -27.92 5.29 12.49
C TRP A 202 -26.95 4.76 13.56
N ALA A 203 -27.36 4.76 14.83
CA ALA A 203 -26.56 4.13 15.89
C ALA A 203 -26.36 2.62 15.66
N ALA A 204 -27.40 1.91 15.21
CA ALA A 204 -27.33 0.48 14.91
C ALA A 204 -26.34 0.18 13.77
N ALA A 205 -26.24 1.03 12.74
CA ALA A 205 -25.24 0.89 11.68
C ALA A 205 -23.80 0.99 12.22
N HIS A 206 -23.54 1.87 13.18
CA HIS A 206 -22.25 1.95 13.85
C HIS A 206 -21.95 0.70 14.70
N LEU A 207 -22.95 0.14 15.40
CA LEU A 207 -22.78 -1.11 16.16
C LEU A 207 -22.48 -2.29 15.25
N ALA A 208 -23.23 -2.46 14.15
CA ALA A 208 -22.96 -3.51 13.17
C ALA A 208 -21.54 -3.41 12.59
N ARG A 209 -21.07 -2.18 12.36
CA ARG A 209 -19.69 -1.92 11.93
C ARG A 209 -18.66 -2.26 13.01
N ALA A 210 -18.95 -1.98 14.28
CA ALA A 210 -18.09 -2.37 15.40
C ALA A 210 -17.93 -3.90 15.46
N ASP A 211 -19.00 -4.65 15.23
CA ASP A 211 -18.96 -6.12 15.24
C ASP A 211 -18.13 -6.69 14.08
N LEU A 212 -18.17 -6.06 12.91
CA LEU A 212 -17.26 -6.40 11.80
C LEU A 212 -15.78 -6.19 12.18
N TYR A 213 -15.48 -5.09 12.87
CA TYR A 213 -14.12 -4.82 13.34
C TYR A 213 -13.67 -5.76 14.46
N ASP A 214 -14.57 -6.21 15.35
CA ASP A 214 -14.21 -7.22 16.35
C ASP A 214 -13.91 -8.57 15.70
N ARG A 215 -14.69 -8.97 14.68
CA ARG A 215 -14.40 -10.18 13.90
C ARG A 215 -13.09 -10.06 13.14
N LEU A 216 -12.83 -8.91 12.53
CA LEU A 216 -11.57 -8.63 11.86
C LEU A 216 -10.40 -8.71 12.85
N ALA A 217 -10.56 -8.14 14.05
CA ALA A 217 -9.55 -8.20 15.10
C ALA A 217 -9.25 -9.64 15.53
N ALA A 218 -10.27 -10.51 15.60
CA ALA A 218 -10.09 -11.92 15.90
C ALA A 218 -9.34 -12.65 14.77
N ALA A 219 -9.71 -12.42 13.51
CA ALA A 219 -9.06 -13.03 12.35
C ALA A 219 -7.60 -12.57 12.17
N GLU A 220 -7.28 -11.32 12.53
CA GLU A 220 -5.92 -10.78 12.49
C GLU A 220 -5.05 -11.18 13.68
N GLY A 221 -5.64 -11.80 14.71
CA GLY A 221 -4.94 -12.27 15.90
C GLY A 221 -4.14 -11.15 16.58
N PRO A 222 -2.80 -11.29 16.77
CA PRO A 222 -1.96 -10.26 17.36
C PRO A 222 -2.05 -8.89 16.68
N MET A 223 -2.37 -8.85 15.38
CA MET A 223 -2.55 -7.62 14.58
C MET A 223 -3.89 -6.93 14.74
N GLY A 224 -4.87 -7.57 15.39
CA GLY A 224 -6.21 -7.03 15.57
C GLY A 224 -6.33 -5.82 16.51
N ALA A 225 -5.23 -5.29 17.07
CA ALA A 225 -5.28 -4.19 18.02
C ALA A 225 -5.92 -2.91 17.44
N GLU A 226 -5.62 -2.55 16.18
CA GLU A 226 -6.20 -1.38 15.53
C GLU A 226 -7.68 -1.60 15.18
N ALA A 227 -8.03 -2.80 14.70
CA ALA A 227 -9.42 -3.19 14.48
C ALA A 227 -10.22 -3.11 15.79
N LYS A 228 -9.69 -3.61 16.91
CA LYS A 228 -10.29 -3.51 18.24
C LYS A 228 -10.45 -2.06 18.71
N ARG A 229 -9.45 -1.19 18.50
CA ARG A 229 -9.57 0.26 18.78
C ARG A 229 -10.68 0.89 17.94
N THR A 230 -10.75 0.54 16.66
CA THR A 230 -11.77 1.04 15.75
C THR A 230 -13.16 0.56 16.15
N ALA A 231 -13.33 -0.71 16.55
CA ALA A 231 -14.58 -1.22 17.09
C ALA A 231 -15.02 -0.44 18.35
N GLY A 232 -14.10 -0.20 19.29
CA GLY A 232 -14.36 0.63 20.47
C GLY A 232 -14.81 2.04 20.12
N LYS A 233 -14.16 2.66 19.11
CA LYS A 233 -14.58 3.96 18.57
C LYS A 233 -15.98 3.91 17.98
N GLN A 234 -16.30 2.92 17.14
CA GLN A 234 -17.64 2.78 16.56
C GLN A 234 -18.74 2.64 17.64
N ARG A 235 -18.47 1.89 18.72
CA ARG A 235 -19.37 1.79 19.88
C ARG A 235 -19.54 3.11 20.61
N SER A 236 -18.46 3.86 20.84
CA SER A 236 -18.53 5.21 21.43
C SER A 236 -19.41 6.13 20.57
N ILE A 237 -19.24 6.10 19.25
CA ILE A 237 -20.05 6.88 18.31
C ILE A 237 -21.53 6.49 18.43
N ALA A 238 -21.86 5.19 18.44
CA ALA A 238 -23.24 4.73 18.60
C ALA A 238 -23.86 5.21 19.92
N GLN A 239 -23.11 5.16 21.02
CA GLN A 239 -23.57 5.64 22.34
C GLN A 239 -23.78 7.16 22.36
N GLU A 240 -22.92 7.93 21.71
CA GLU A 240 -23.08 9.38 21.57
C GLU A 240 -24.33 9.74 20.76
N ILE A 241 -24.60 9.00 19.68
CA ILE A 241 -25.80 9.16 18.86
C ILE A 241 -27.05 8.87 19.70
N LEU A 242 -27.11 7.73 20.39
CA LEU A 242 -28.26 7.37 21.23
C LEU A 242 -28.50 8.34 22.39
N ALA A 243 -27.43 8.92 22.96
CA ALA A 243 -27.54 9.89 24.03
C ALA A 243 -27.94 11.30 23.56
N GLY A 244 -28.13 11.52 22.25
CA GLY A 244 -28.36 12.85 21.67
C GLY A 244 -27.20 13.83 21.90
N ARG A 245 -26.03 13.35 22.33
CA ARG A 245 -24.81 14.17 22.54
C ARG A 245 -24.11 14.46 21.23
N ARG A 246 -24.34 13.61 20.24
CA ARG A 246 -24.02 13.87 18.86
C ARG A 246 -25.28 14.38 18.19
N ASP A 247 -25.47 15.68 18.25
CA ASP A 247 -26.45 16.34 17.38
C ASP A 247 -26.15 15.95 15.93
N ALA A 248 -27.12 16.14 15.04
CA ALA A 248 -26.82 16.31 13.63
C ALA A 248 -26.00 17.61 13.44
N GLN A 249 -24.89 17.77 14.16
CA GLN A 249 -23.85 18.69 13.77
C GLN A 249 -23.51 18.25 12.36
N PRO A 250 -23.83 19.09 11.36
CA PRO A 250 -24.13 18.51 10.08
C PRO A 250 -22.79 18.01 9.53
N LEU A 251 -22.71 16.69 9.30
CA LEU A 251 -21.75 16.15 8.34
C LEU A 251 -22.12 16.66 6.93
N GLN A 252 -23.31 17.24 6.76
CA GLN A 252 -23.80 17.90 5.57
C GLN A 252 -22.78 18.94 5.04
N PRO A 253 -22.32 19.99 5.76
CA PRO A 253 -21.26 20.84 5.27
C PRO A 253 -19.96 20.08 5.01
N LEU A 254 -19.64 18.96 5.63
CA LEU A 254 -18.43 18.20 5.27
C LEU A 254 -18.59 17.38 3.97
N LEU A 255 -19.77 16.81 3.74
CA LEU A 255 -20.13 16.03 2.55
C LEU A 255 -20.46 16.95 1.37
N ASP A 256 -21.26 18.00 1.60
CA ASP A 256 -21.48 19.10 0.67
C ASP A 256 -20.16 19.79 0.35
N THR A 257 -19.27 20.06 1.32
CA THR A 257 -17.94 20.61 1.00
C THR A 257 -17.14 19.62 0.16
N PHE A 258 -17.28 18.30 0.32
CA PHE A 258 -16.58 17.33 -0.51
C PHE A 258 -17.12 17.28 -1.94
N ASP A 259 -18.45 17.21 -2.12
CA ASP A 259 -19.10 17.19 -3.43
C ASP A 259 -18.90 18.54 -4.14
N GLN A 260 -18.95 19.66 -3.41
CA GLN A 260 -18.62 20.98 -3.91
C GLN A 260 -17.13 21.11 -4.24
N ILE A 261 -16.21 20.60 -3.41
CA ILE A 261 -14.77 20.55 -3.74
C ILE A 261 -14.54 19.73 -5.01
N ASN A 262 -15.24 18.62 -5.20
CA ASN A 262 -15.15 17.84 -6.44
C ASN A 262 -15.65 18.62 -7.65
N ALA A 263 -16.83 19.24 -7.57
CA ALA A 263 -17.35 20.09 -8.64
C ALA A 263 -16.41 21.26 -8.95
N ALA A 264 -15.88 21.92 -7.91
CA ALA A 264 -14.92 23.01 -8.05
C ALA A 264 -13.58 22.56 -8.65
N TRP A 265 -13.17 21.30 -8.45
CA TRP A 265 -12.01 20.69 -9.09
C TRP A 265 -12.27 20.40 -10.57
N GLU A 266 -13.43 19.84 -10.88
CA GLU A 266 -13.87 19.57 -12.26
C GLU A 266 -13.96 20.87 -13.08
N ASP A 267 -14.34 21.98 -12.44
CA ASP A 267 -14.39 23.32 -13.03
C ASP A 267 -13.03 24.03 -13.16
N LEU A 268 -11.94 23.45 -12.66
CA LEU A 268 -10.59 23.98 -12.90
C LEU A 268 -10.13 23.65 -14.32
N SER A 269 -9.50 24.62 -14.99
CA SER A 269 -8.77 24.35 -16.23
C SER A 269 -7.57 23.44 -15.97
N PRO A 270 -7.06 22.73 -16.99
CA PRO A 270 -5.83 21.94 -16.86
C PRO A 270 -4.65 22.74 -16.29
N GLU A 271 -4.51 24.00 -16.68
CA GLU A 271 -3.46 24.91 -16.20
C GLU A 271 -3.61 25.25 -14.71
N GLU A 272 -4.85 25.47 -14.25
CA GLU A 272 -5.14 25.74 -12.83
C GLU A 272 -4.89 24.51 -11.94
N ARG A 273 -4.98 23.29 -12.50
CA ARG A 273 -4.69 22.03 -11.79
C ARG A 273 -3.20 21.72 -11.65
N LEU A 274 -2.32 22.41 -12.40
CA LEU A 274 -0.87 22.17 -12.40
C LEU A 274 -0.10 22.99 -11.34
N GLY A 275 -0.80 23.82 -10.56
CA GLY A 275 -0.19 24.65 -9.53
C GLY A 275 0.18 23.90 -8.24
N PRO A 276 0.97 24.51 -7.34
CA PRO A 276 1.17 23.97 -6.00
C PRO A 276 -0.18 23.87 -5.25
N PRO A 277 -0.37 22.92 -4.32
CA PRO A 277 -1.68 22.64 -3.69
C PRO A 277 -2.37 23.86 -3.09
N LYS A 278 -1.59 24.84 -2.60
CA LYS A 278 -2.10 26.12 -2.09
C LYS A 278 -2.79 26.94 -3.19
N VAL A 279 -2.18 27.04 -4.37
CA VAL A 279 -2.72 27.79 -5.51
C VAL A 279 -3.97 27.10 -6.05
N ILE A 280 -3.93 25.78 -6.21
CA ILE A 280 -5.12 24.99 -6.56
C ILE A 280 -6.26 25.26 -5.59
N ALA A 281 -5.99 25.19 -4.27
CA ALA A 281 -6.99 25.46 -3.25
C ALA A 281 -7.56 26.89 -3.31
N GLU A 282 -6.77 27.88 -3.73
CA GLU A 282 -7.23 29.25 -3.97
C GLU A 282 -8.12 29.36 -5.22
N HIS A 283 -7.81 28.62 -6.30
CA HIS A 283 -8.67 28.56 -7.49
C HIS A 283 -10.02 27.88 -7.19
N MET A 284 -10.00 26.83 -6.39
CA MET A 284 -11.20 26.12 -5.96
C MET A 284 -12.02 26.95 -4.97
N ALA A 285 -11.38 27.59 -3.98
CA ALA A 285 -12.07 28.45 -3.02
C ALA A 285 -12.79 29.63 -3.68
N ARG A 286 -12.28 30.16 -4.81
CA ARG A 286 -12.99 31.18 -5.59
C ARG A 286 -14.28 30.70 -6.24
N ARG A 287 -14.41 29.39 -6.47
CA ARG A 287 -15.61 28.74 -7.03
C ARG A 287 -16.57 28.27 -5.93
N LEU A 288 -16.08 28.18 -4.70
CA LEU A 288 -16.82 27.71 -3.53
C LEU A 288 -17.23 28.90 -2.66
N ASP A 289 -18.47 29.35 -2.84
CA ASP A 289 -19.00 30.46 -2.05
C ASP A 289 -18.93 30.16 -0.55
N GLY A 290 -18.17 30.99 0.18
CA GLY A 290 -18.03 30.88 1.64
C GLY A 290 -16.98 29.87 2.15
N VAL A 291 -16.26 29.16 1.28
CA VAL A 291 -15.20 28.22 1.71
C VAL A 291 -13.82 28.84 1.53
N SER A 292 -13.07 28.99 2.62
CA SER A 292 -11.71 29.56 2.55
C SER A 292 -10.72 28.61 1.86
N ALA A 293 -9.73 29.17 1.16
CA ALA A 293 -8.63 28.41 0.55
C ALA A 293 -7.88 27.53 1.57
N ALA A 294 -7.79 27.94 2.84
CA ALA A 294 -7.21 27.12 3.90
C ALA A 294 -8.06 25.86 4.21
N THR A 295 -9.39 26.00 4.17
CA THR A 295 -10.33 24.88 4.35
C THR A 295 -10.26 23.94 3.16
N VAL A 296 -10.27 24.50 1.94
CA VAL A 296 -10.07 23.72 0.72
C VAL A 296 -8.72 23.01 0.74
N ALA A 297 -7.61 23.69 1.07
CA ALA A 297 -6.29 23.07 1.13
C ALA A 297 -6.21 21.92 2.15
N LYS A 298 -6.84 22.08 3.32
CA LYS A 298 -6.91 21.03 4.33
C LYS A 298 -7.68 19.80 3.83
N HIS A 299 -8.74 20.00 3.06
CA HIS A 299 -9.53 18.92 2.49
C HIS A 299 -8.92 18.34 1.23
N LEU A 300 -8.33 19.16 0.37
CA LEU A 300 -7.56 18.78 -0.81
C LEU A 300 -6.36 17.93 -0.41
N HIS A 301 -5.61 18.31 0.64
CA HIS A 301 -4.52 17.49 1.16
C HIS A 301 -5.02 16.14 1.69
N ARG A 302 -6.17 16.12 2.41
CA ARG A 302 -6.77 14.88 2.91
C ARG A 302 -7.36 14.03 1.78
N PHE A 303 -7.90 14.65 0.72
CA PHE A 303 -8.39 14.02 -0.49
C PHE A 303 -7.22 13.37 -1.22
N LEU A 304 -6.23 14.17 -1.64
CA LEU A 304 -5.01 13.70 -2.32
C LEU A 304 -4.26 12.60 -1.54
N TRP A 305 -4.30 12.59 -0.20
CA TRP A 305 -3.66 11.54 0.62
C TRP A 305 -4.52 10.31 0.92
N LYS A 306 -5.86 10.40 0.86
CA LYS A 306 -6.75 9.26 1.16
C LYS A 306 -7.24 8.54 -0.08
N THR A 307 -7.37 9.22 -1.22
CA THR A 307 -7.76 8.59 -2.50
C THR A 307 -6.57 8.15 -3.33
N VAL A 308 -5.39 8.73 -3.09
CA VAL A 308 -4.12 8.13 -3.50
C VAL A 308 -3.47 7.62 -2.21
N PRO A 309 -3.70 6.36 -1.79
CA PRO A 309 -2.91 5.82 -0.70
C PRO A 309 -1.44 6.05 -1.04
N PRO A 310 -0.56 6.39 -0.07
CA PRO A 310 0.84 6.13 -0.24
C PRO A 310 0.95 4.61 -0.35
N LEU A 311 0.70 4.07 -1.54
CA LEU A 311 1.09 2.71 -1.84
C LEU A 311 2.59 2.72 -1.55
N PRO A 312 3.07 1.90 -0.61
CA PRO A 312 4.47 1.55 -0.62
C PRO A 312 4.65 0.72 -1.89
N ILE A 313 4.69 1.38 -3.05
CA ILE A 313 5.07 0.73 -4.28
C ILE A 313 6.56 0.54 -4.10
N ASP A 314 6.91 -0.66 -3.68
CA ASP A 314 8.24 -1.15 -3.81
C ASP A 314 8.55 -1.14 -5.31
N VAL A 315 9.23 -0.07 -5.77
CA VAL A 315 9.60 0.11 -7.17
C VAL A 315 10.44 -1.08 -7.65
N SER A 316 11.15 -1.75 -6.73
CA SER A 316 11.87 -2.98 -7.05
C SER A 316 10.94 -4.17 -7.34
N ALA A 317 9.72 -4.19 -6.76
CA ALA A 317 8.70 -5.20 -7.02
C ALA A 317 7.97 -5.03 -8.36
N ALA A 318 8.05 -3.84 -8.97
CA ALA A 318 7.50 -3.56 -10.30
C ALA A 318 8.36 -4.13 -11.46
N ARG A 319 9.50 -4.77 -11.15
CA ARG A 319 10.31 -5.50 -12.16
C ARG A 319 9.72 -6.87 -12.53
N ASP A 320 8.68 -7.34 -11.84
CA ASP A 320 7.94 -8.57 -12.16
C ASP A 320 6.72 -8.21 -13.00
N GLU A 321 6.63 -8.82 -14.18
CA GLU A 321 5.60 -8.54 -15.16
C GLU A 321 4.18 -8.84 -14.65
N ALA A 322 3.98 -9.91 -13.89
CA ALA A 322 2.68 -10.29 -13.34
C ALA A 322 2.26 -9.39 -12.16
N VAL A 323 3.20 -8.97 -11.32
CA VAL A 323 2.96 -8.01 -10.22
C VAL A 323 2.72 -6.62 -10.78
N ALA A 324 3.52 -6.17 -11.74
CA ALA A 324 3.30 -4.89 -12.43
C ALA A 324 1.96 -4.87 -13.15
N HIS A 325 1.60 -5.95 -13.84
CA HIS A 325 0.29 -6.10 -14.48
C HIS A 325 -0.85 -6.16 -13.46
N GLY A 326 -0.70 -6.90 -12.36
CA GLY A 326 -1.69 -6.96 -11.28
C GLY A 326 -1.86 -5.63 -10.54
N MET A 327 -0.78 -4.89 -10.31
CA MET A 327 -0.81 -3.54 -9.74
C MET A 327 -1.43 -2.54 -10.73
N ALA A 328 -1.07 -2.62 -12.01
CA ALA A 328 -1.69 -1.81 -13.06
C ALA A 328 -3.18 -2.13 -13.20
N GLN A 329 -3.60 -3.39 -13.19
CA GLN A 329 -5.01 -3.79 -13.20
C GLN A 329 -5.75 -3.36 -11.93
N HIS A 330 -5.13 -3.45 -10.76
CA HIS A 330 -5.71 -3.00 -9.49
C HIS A 330 -5.88 -1.47 -9.46
N LEU A 331 -4.88 -0.74 -9.95
CA LEU A 331 -4.90 0.71 -10.10
C LEU A 331 -5.92 1.13 -11.17
N VAL A 332 -5.96 0.49 -12.33
CA VAL A 332 -6.95 0.72 -13.39
C VAL A 332 -8.37 0.34 -12.91
N GLY A 333 -8.51 -0.70 -12.09
CA GLY A 333 -9.77 -1.08 -11.44
C GLY A 333 -10.27 -0.03 -10.45
N HIS A 334 -9.35 0.60 -9.70
CA HIS A 334 -9.67 1.74 -8.85
C HIS A 334 -9.94 3.01 -9.66
N VAL A 335 -9.25 3.22 -10.78
CA VAL A 335 -9.44 4.39 -11.66
C VAL A 335 -10.73 4.29 -12.46
N SER A 336 -11.16 3.10 -12.88
CA SER A 336 -12.43 2.88 -13.60
C SER A 336 -13.66 3.01 -12.69
N ALA A 337 -13.52 2.84 -11.38
CA ALA A 337 -14.57 3.15 -10.41
C ALA A 337 -14.78 4.67 -10.22
N PHE A 338 -13.86 5.50 -10.71
CA PHE A 338 -13.92 6.96 -10.61
C PHE A 338 -13.68 7.60 -11.99
N ASN A 339 -14.76 7.90 -12.73
CA ASN A 339 -14.74 8.65 -13.99
C ASN A 339 -13.86 9.93 -13.95
N PHE A 340 -13.65 10.47 -12.75
CA PHE A 340 -12.89 11.66 -12.39
C PHE A 340 -11.38 11.65 -12.74
N TRP A 341 -10.71 10.49 -12.79
CA TRP A 341 -9.23 10.44 -12.89
C TRP A 341 -8.68 9.76 -14.15
N GLY A 342 -9.51 9.37 -15.11
CA GLY A 342 -9.11 8.48 -16.21
C GLY A 342 -7.83 8.90 -16.96
N GLU A 343 -7.63 10.20 -17.17
CA GLU A 343 -6.50 10.74 -17.93
C GLU A 343 -5.31 11.09 -17.04
N THR A 344 -5.52 11.77 -15.91
CA THR A 344 -4.44 12.13 -14.97
C THR A 344 -3.87 10.91 -14.24
N ALA A 345 -4.70 9.92 -13.88
CA ALA A 345 -4.21 8.67 -13.32
C ALA A 345 -3.49 7.83 -14.38
N ARG A 346 -3.89 7.87 -15.66
CA ARG A 346 -3.10 7.29 -16.76
C ARG A 346 -1.75 7.98 -16.89
N THR A 347 -1.71 9.32 -16.94
CA THR A 347 -0.46 10.10 -16.99
C THR A 347 0.45 9.83 -15.79
N LEU A 348 -0.10 9.75 -14.58
CA LEU A 348 0.65 9.45 -13.36
C LEU A 348 1.12 7.99 -13.32
N LEU A 349 0.27 7.04 -13.73
CA LEU A 349 0.61 5.61 -13.83
C LEU A 349 1.70 5.37 -14.88
N THR A 350 1.58 6.00 -16.06
CA THR A 350 2.60 5.97 -17.12
C THR A 350 3.89 6.63 -16.64
N GLY A 351 3.83 7.78 -15.96
CA GLY A 351 5.00 8.42 -15.35
C GLY A 351 5.65 7.58 -14.25
N TYR A 352 4.85 6.85 -13.47
CA TYR A 352 5.33 5.96 -12.41
C TYR A 352 5.95 4.67 -12.96
N LEU A 353 5.35 4.08 -13.99
CA LEU A 353 5.86 2.90 -14.68
C LEU A 353 7.11 3.22 -15.50
N VAL A 354 7.20 4.42 -16.10
CA VAL A 354 8.42 4.94 -16.74
C VAL A 354 9.51 5.21 -15.70
N ALA A 355 9.18 5.75 -14.53
CA ALA A 355 10.14 5.93 -13.43
C ALA A 355 10.65 4.61 -12.86
N ALA A 356 9.78 3.60 -12.76
CA ALA A 356 10.14 2.24 -12.38
C ALA A 356 10.99 1.53 -13.46
N ALA A 357 10.77 1.86 -14.73
CA ALA A 357 11.53 1.33 -15.85
C ALA A 357 12.93 1.97 -16.01
N LEU A 358 13.10 3.24 -15.61
CA LEU A 358 14.33 4.00 -15.88
C LEU A 358 15.48 3.80 -14.88
N ASP A 359 15.30 3.01 -13.81
CA ASP A 359 16.24 2.78 -12.69
C ASP A 359 16.78 4.08 -12.03
N ASP A 360 16.56 4.24 -10.72
CA ASP A 360 16.91 5.42 -9.88
C ASP A 360 16.08 6.72 -10.01
N GLY A 361 14.95 6.71 -10.72
CA GLY A 361 14.02 7.83 -10.74
C GLY A 361 13.23 7.99 -9.43
N SER A 362 13.69 8.81 -8.48
CA SER A 362 12.86 9.16 -7.31
C SER A 362 11.54 9.80 -7.76
N LEU A 363 10.43 9.57 -7.02
CA LEU A 363 9.14 10.23 -7.31
C LEU A 363 9.26 11.76 -7.36
N ALA A 364 10.22 12.34 -6.65
CA ALA A 364 10.55 13.77 -6.69
C ALA A 364 11.19 14.18 -8.03
N THR A 365 12.03 13.33 -8.63
CA THR A 365 12.62 13.52 -9.96
C THR A 365 11.54 13.52 -11.05
N VAL A 366 10.62 12.56 -10.97
CA VAL A 366 9.47 12.46 -11.90
C VAL A 366 8.57 13.68 -11.77
N ARG A 367 8.26 14.11 -10.54
CA ARG A 367 7.49 15.34 -10.28
C ARG A 367 8.23 16.59 -10.77
N LYS A 368 9.56 16.64 -10.64
CA LYS A 368 10.39 17.74 -11.14
C LYS A 368 10.38 17.81 -12.67
N TRP A 369 10.46 16.68 -13.36
CA TRP A 369 10.34 16.62 -14.83
C TRP A 369 8.93 17.00 -15.31
N ALA A 370 7.89 16.58 -14.59
CA ALA A 370 6.52 17.00 -14.86
C ALA A 370 6.28 18.50 -14.59
N ALA A 371 7.01 19.09 -13.64
CA ALA A 371 6.85 20.49 -13.24
C ALA A 371 7.71 21.48 -14.04
N HIS A 372 8.89 21.08 -14.52
CA HIS A 372 9.87 21.94 -15.18
C HIS A 372 10.41 21.29 -16.47
N PRO A 373 9.71 21.44 -17.60
CA PRO A 373 10.13 20.88 -18.88
C PRO A 373 11.30 21.70 -19.44
N ASP A 374 12.47 21.08 -19.62
CA ASP A 374 13.41 21.55 -20.64
C ASP A 374 12.79 21.24 -22.01
N GLU A 375 12.84 22.22 -22.92
CA GLU A 375 11.99 22.32 -24.13
C GLU A 375 12.19 21.22 -25.20
N ASP A 376 13.04 20.21 -24.98
CA ASP A 376 13.42 19.24 -26.03
C ASP A 376 13.26 17.74 -25.67
N SER A 377 12.69 17.37 -24.52
CA SER A 377 12.53 15.94 -24.18
C SER A 377 11.17 15.39 -24.63
N GLY A 378 11.13 14.70 -25.78
CA GLY A 378 9.93 14.01 -26.30
C GLY A 378 9.33 12.94 -25.37
N VAL A 379 10.04 12.57 -24.30
CA VAL A 379 9.54 11.75 -23.19
C VAL A 379 8.46 12.49 -22.40
N VAL A 380 8.60 13.80 -22.19
CA VAL A 380 7.62 14.62 -21.48
C VAL A 380 6.33 14.76 -22.28
N GLU A 381 6.42 14.84 -23.61
CA GLU A 381 5.23 14.90 -24.47
C GLU A 381 4.45 13.57 -24.48
N LEU A 382 5.15 12.43 -24.53
CA LEU A 382 4.57 11.10 -24.35
C LEU A 382 3.90 10.94 -22.98
N LEU A 383 4.55 11.43 -21.92
CA LEU A 383 4.01 11.44 -20.56
C LEU A 383 2.80 12.37 -20.42
N ARG A 384 2.78 13.50 -21.15
CA ARG A 384 1.75 14.52 -21.07
C ARG A 384 0.46 14.13 -21.79
N THR A 385 0.55 13.52 -22.97
CA THR A 385 -0.61 13.30 -23.85
C THR A 385 -1.15 11.87 -23.81
N GLY A 386 -0.40 10.91 -23.24
CA GLY A 386 -0.75 9.49 -23.30
C GLY A 386 -0.72 8.89 -24.72
N CYS A 387 -0.36 9.68 -25.73
CA CYS A 387 -0.35 9.32 -27.15
C CYS A 387 0.93 9.87 -27.80
N ALA A 388 1.82 8.99 -28.29
CA ALA A 388 2.80 9.41 -29.29
C ALA A 388 2.18 9.30 -30.69
N PRO A 389 2.51 10.20 -31.63
CA PRO A 389 2.10 10.04 -33.01
C PRO A 389 2.63 8.70 -33.54
N GLU A 390 1.71 7.87 -34.07
CA GLU A 390 1.90 6.45 -34.46
C GLU A 390 3.18 6.17 -35.25
N SER A 391 3.66 7.14 -36.03
CA SER A 391 4.82 7.01 -36.89
C SER A 391 6.18 7.15 -36.20
N SER A 392 6.23 7.51 -34.91
CA SER A 392 7.50 7.79 -34.20
C SER A 392 7.79 6.90 -32.99
N LEU A 393 6.79 6.10 -32.58
CA LEU A 393 6.84 5.29 -31.36
C LEU A 393 7.93 4.19 -31.44
N PRO A 394 8.04 3.39 -32.52
CA PRO A 394 9.01 2.30 -32.58
C PRO A 394 10.47 2.78 -32.55
N ALA A 395 10.80 3.80 -33.35
CA ALA A 395 12.18 4.31 -33.46
C ALA A 395 12.66 5.04 -32.20
N ARG A 396 11.77 5.73 -31.48
CA ARG A 396 12.11 6.42 -30.22
C ARG A 396 12.11 5.50 -29.01
N VAL A 397 11.21 4.52 -28.97
CA VAL A 397 11.27 3.41 -27.99
C VAL A 397 12.58 2.65 -28.19
N GLU A 398 12.97 2.33 -29.42
CA GLU A 398 14.26 1.71 -29.73
C GLU A 398 15.45 2.58 -29.28
N GLN A 399 15.36 3.90 -29.43
CA GLN A 399 16.39 4.84 -28.96
C GLN A 399 16.52 4.89 -27.43
N ILE A 400 15.39 4.88 -26.71
CA ILE A 400 15.35 4.81 -25.22
C ILE A 400 15.85 3.44 -24.74
N LEU A 401 15.43 2.35 -25.39
CA LEU A 401 15.88 0.98 -25.10
C LEU A 401 17.37 0.77 -25.37
N THR A 402 17.92 1.47 -26.37
CA THR A 402 19.36 1.45 -26.67
C THR A 402 20.16 2.25 -25.65
N ALA A 403 19.57 3.32 -25.08
CA ALA A 403 20.18 4.13 -24.02
C ALA A 403 20.07 3.47 -22.63
N HIS A 404 19.10 2.58 -22.42
CA HIS A 404 18.84 1.90 -21.14
C HIS A 404 18.69 0.38 -21.32
N PRO A 405 19.79 -0.34 -21.63
CA PRO A 405 19.75 -1.74 -22.07
C PRO A 405 19.26 -2.75 -21.02
N HIS A 406 19.22 -2.38 -19.73
CA HIS A 406 18.73 -3.24 -18.64
C HIS A 406 17.20 -3.19 -18.46
N THR A 407 16.54 -2.22 -19.09
CA THR A 407 15.08 -1.99 -19.02
C THR A 407 14.28 -2.87 -20.00
N ARG A 408 14.98 -3.63 -20.86
CA ARG A 408 14.44 -4.15 -22.12
C ARG A 408 13.49 -5.33 -22.01
N ASP A 409 13.53 -6.11 -20.93
CA ASP A 409 12.97 -7.48 -21.01
C ASP A 409 11.60 -7.70 -20.36
N GLY A 410 10.90 -6.68 -19.84
CA GLY A 410 9.52 -6.90 -19.35
C GLY A 410 8.67 -5.65 -19.08
N ALA A 411 9.24 -4.59 -18.51
CA ALA A 411 8.45 -3.45 -18.04
C ALA A 411 7.66 -2.73 -19.14
N LEU A 412 8.22 -2.60 -20.35
CA LEU A 412 7.57 -1.87 -21.44
C LEU A 412 6.51 -2.69 -22.20
N VAL A 413 6.64 -4.03 -22.22
CA VAL A 413 5.62 -4.91 -22.81
C VAL A 413 4.35 -4.86 -21.94
N VAL A 414 4.52 -4.88 -20.62
CA VAL A 414 3.41 -4.74 -19.66
C VAL A 414 2.74 -3.37 -19.74
N VAL A 415 3.53 -2.30 -19.86
CA VAL A 415 3.00 -0.93 -20.03
C VAL A 415 2.26 -0.81 -21.36
N ALA A 416 2.81 -1.32 -22.47
CA ALA A 416 2.17 -1.27 -23.77
C ALA A 416 0.87 -2.09 -23.80
N GLN A 417 0.85 -3.30 -23.24
CA GLN A 417 -0.34 -4.15 -23.17
C GLN A 417 -1.42 -3.54 -22.27
N ALA A 418 -1.05 -3.02 -21.10
CA ALA A 418 -2.01 -2.37 -20.20
C ALA A 418 -2.63 -1.09 -20.79
N LEU A 419 -1.85 -0.35 -21.59
CA LEU A 419 -2.37 0.81 -22.33
C LEU A 419 -3.28 0.36 -23.49
N GLN A 420 -2.89 -0.66 -24.24
CA GLN A 420 -3.68 -1.19 -25.34
C GLN A 420 -5.04 -1.73 -24.86
N ASP A 421 -5.07 -2.55 -23.81
CA ASP A 421 -6.30 -3.09 -23.20
C ASP A 421 -7.23 -1.98 -22.66
N ALA A 422 -6.67 -0.82 -22.27
CA ALA A 422 -7.43 0.34 -21.80
C ALA A 422 -7.94 1.24 -22.94
N THR A 423 -7.44 1.07 -24.17
CA THR A 423 -7.91 1.81 -25.36
C THR A 423 -8.98 1.02 -26.11
N GLU A 424 -9.02 -0.31 -25.94
CA GLU A 424 -10.00 -1.21 -26.55
C GLU A 424 -11.31 -1.37 -25.74
N ARG A 425 -11.36 -0.84 -24.51
CA ARG A 425 -12.55 -0.73 -23.66
C ARG A 425 -13.10 0.69 -23.69
#